data_AF-A0A938MLA4-F1
#
_entry.id   AF-A0A938MLA4-F1
#
_cell.length_a   1.000
_cell.length_b   1.000
_cell.length_c   1.000
_cell.angle_alpha   90.00
_cell.angle_beta   90.00
_cell.angle_gamma   90.00
#
_symmetry.space_group_name_H-M   'P 1'
#
loop_
_entity.id
_entity.type
_entity.pdbx_description
1 polymer ?
#
loop_
_entity_poly.entity_id
_entity_poly.type
_entity_poly.pdbx_seq_one_letter_code
_entity_poly.pdbx_strand_id
1 'polypeptide(L)'
;MFSREDLEKREERELAPYAMRSRQTRGRKHPEEEHPFRGVYQRDRDRVIYSTAFRRLQYKTQVFVNHEGDYYRTRLTHTLEVSQISRTIARSLNLNEDLVEAIALSHDLGHTPFAHSGEEALKKLMKDHGGFEHNRHGLRVVDLLETRYPGFPGLNLTYEVREAIAKHSTTYDSPLIGEFDLRQQPTLEAQIVERADEIAYDSHDLDDGVTAGLVSEADLDKVALWHYAAKKVAERYADLTLKERKYQTVRFLINMEVTDLIQRTQANIQKKGLGSAEDVRRCPERIAGFSAELHEQKTALEAFLMENVYRHYRVARMANKARHFVERLFEAYVANPRQLPPD
;
A
#
# COMPACT_ATOMS: atom_id res chain seq x y z
N MET A 1 -2.92 29.20 21.47
CA MET A 1 -3.02 27.73 21.32
C MET A 1 -3.33 27.46 19.85
N PHE A 2 -2.64 26.52 19.21
CA PHE A 2 -2.80 26.27 17.76
C PHE A 2 -4.01 25.34 17.55
N SER A 3 -5.04 25.81 16.86
CA SER A 3 -6.31 25.09 16.69
C SER A 3 -6.36 24.26 15.40
N ARG A 4 -7.38 23.41 15.26
CA ARG A 4 -7.70 22.71 14.01
C ARG A 4 -7.91 23.70 12.86
N GLU A 5 -8.61 24.81 13.09
CA GLU A 5 -8.85 25.81 12.05
C GLU A 5 -7.55 26.50 11.61
N ASP A 6 -6.57 26.61 12.50
CA ASP A 6 -5.24 27.13 12.15
C ASP A 6 -4.46 26.14 11.29
N LEU A 7 -4.60 24.81 11.52
CA LEU A 7 -4.06 23.77 10.63
C LEU A 7 -4.68 23.89 9.24
N GLU A 8 -6.00 24.01 9.17
CA GLU A 8 -6.74 24.11 7.91
C GLU A 8 -6.36 25.38 7.11
N LYS A 9 -6.23 26.54 7.79
CA LYS A 9 -5.71 27.78 7.17
C LYS A 9 -4.26 27.66 6.72
N ARG A 10 -3.46 26.86 7.42
CA ARG A 10 -2.08 26.58 7.05
C ARG A 10 -2.01 25.73 5.78
N GLU A 11 -2.79 24.65 5.74
CA GLU A 11 -2.98 23.86 4.52
C GLU A 11 -3.42 24.77 3.37
N GLU A 12 -4.31 25.74 3.66
CA GLU A 12 -4.83 26.65 2.65
C GLU A 12 -3.76 27.48 1.92
N ARG A 13 -2.69 27.83 2.66
CA ARG A 13 -1.59 28.65 2.17
C ARG A 13 -0.42 27.83 1.63
N GLU A 14 -0.15 26.67 2.22
CA GLU A 14 1.11 25.94 2.00
C GLU A 14 0.97 24.75 1.04
N LEU A 15 -0.19 24.09 0.98
CA LEU A 15 -0.38 22.97 0.06
C LEU A 15 -0.57 23.45 -1.37
N ALA A 16 -0.09 22.66 -2.33
CA ALA A 16 -0.29 22.91 -3.75
C ALA A 16 -1.80 22.96 -4.10
N PRO A 17 -2.20 23.70 -5.14
CA PRO A 17 -3.61 23.83 -5.52
C PRO A 17 -4.31 22.50 -5.80
N TYR A 18 -3.57 21.54 -6.35
CA TYR A 18 -4.06 20.19 -6.68
C TYR A 18 -4.08 19.21 -5.49
N ALA A 19 -3.59 19.61 -4.31
CA ALA A 19 -3.60 18.78 -3.11
C ALA A 19 -4.98 18.76 -2.46
N MET A 20 -5.34 17.64 -1.82
CA MET A 20 -6.59 17.51 -1.10
C MET A 20 -6.52 18.28 0.24
N ARG A 21 -7.37 19.29 0.42
CA ARG A 21 -7.44 20.05 1.68
C ARG A 21 -8.34 19.32 2.68
N SER A 22 -7.97 19.31 3.97
CA SER A 22 -8.80 18.78 5.06
C SER A 22 -10.19 19.43 5.08
N ARG A 23 -10.27 20.74 4.83
CA ARG A 23 -11.55 21.49 4.74
C ARG A 23 -12.45 21.10 3.59
N GLN A 24 -11.90 20.50 2.54
CA GLN A 24 -12.64 20.11 1.34
C GLN A 24 -13.11 18.65 1.41
N THR A 25 -12.87 17.95 2.52
CA THR A 25 -13.33 16.58 2.73
C THR A 25 -14.83 16.45 2.45
N ARG A 26 -15.23 15.33 1.84
CA ARG A 26 -16.66 14.94 1.77
C ARG A 26 -17.19 14.42 3.10
N GLY A 27 -16.35 14.40 4.14
CA GLY A 27 -16.73 14.10 5.52
C GLY A 27 -16.76 12.61 5.82
N ARG A 28 -17.50 12.26 6.87
CA ARG A 28 -17.64 10.91 7.43
C ARG A 28 -19.07 10.40 7.24
N LYS A 29 -19.27 9.08 7.28
CA LYS A 29 -20.61 8.47 7.16
C LYS A 29 -21.49 8.78 8.36
N HIS A 30 -20.92 8.66 9.56
CA HIS A 30 -21.61 8.97 10.81
C HIS A 30 -21.20 10.39 11.27
N PRO A 31 -22.17 11.27 11.57
CA PRO A 31 -21.87 12.60 12.10
C PRO A 31 -21.09 12.49 13.41
N GLU A 32 -20.02 13.27 13.52
CA GLU A 32 -19.21 13.38 14.73
C GLU A 32 -18.76 14.82 14.90
N GLU A 33 -18.62 15.25 16.16
CA GLU A 33 -18.02 16.55 16.44
C GLU A 33 -16.56 16.58 16.00
N GLU A 34 -16.14 17.77 15.56
CA GLU A 34 -14.79 18.01 15.12
C GLU A 34 -13.85 18.23 16.31
N HIS A 35 -12.62 17.72 16.20
CA HIS A 35 -11.65 17.87 17.27
C HIS A 35 -11.10 19.30 17.31
N PRO A 36 -10.93 19.93 18.48
CA PRO A 36 -10.50 21.33 18.57
C PRO A 36 -9.07 21.57 18.02
N PHE A 37 -8.23 20.54 17.96
CA PHE A 37 -6.80 20.65 17.60
C PHE A 37 -6.32 19.78 16.43
N ARG A 38 -7.10 18.77 16.03
CA ARG A 38 -6.63 17.76 15.05
C ARG A 38 -7.44 17.86 13.78
N GLY A 39 -6.75 17.85 12.64
CA GLY A 39 -7.39 17.76 11.32
C GLY A 39 -8.09 16.41 11.09
N VAL A 40 -8.96 16.35 10.09
CA VAL A 40 -9.77 15.15 9.81
C VAL A 40 -8.90 13.94 9.43
N TYR A 41 -7.82 14.14 8.67
CA TYR A 41 -6.91 13.07 8.26
C TYR A 41 -5.96 12.63 9.37
N GLN A 42 -5.57 13.54 10.27
CA GLN A 42 -4.85 13.18 11.50
C GLN A 42 -5.69 12.24 12.37
N ARG A 43 -6.99 12.54 12.51
CA ARG A 43 -7.92 11.67 13.23
C ARG A 43 -7.99 10.30 12.57
N ASP A 44 -8.08 10.23 11.24
CA ASP A 44 -8.14 8.96 10.51
C ASP A 44 -6.89 8.10 10.72
N ARG A 45 -5.72 8.70 10.56
CA ARG A 45 -4.44 8.06 10.87
C ARG A 45 -4.44 7.47 12.27
N ASP A 46 -4.81 8.28 13.27
CA ASP A 46 -4.81 7.85 14.67
C ASP A 46 -5.78 6.66 14.87
N ARG A 47 -6.98 6.71 14.27
CA ARG A 47 -7.97 5.61 14.33
C ARG A 47 -7.43 4.31 13.74
N VAL A 48 -6.77 4.40 12.59
CA VAL A 48 -6.15 3.25 11.91
C VAL A 48 -5.08 2.63 12.79
N ILE A 49 -4.15 3.43 13.34
CA ILE A 49 -3.06 2.95 14.22
C ILE A 49 -3.59 2.18 15.43
N TYR A 50 -4.69 2.65 16.04
CA TYR A 50 -5.26 2.01 17.23
C TYR A 50 -6.17 0.80 16.92
N SER A 51 -6.47 0.52 15.66
CA SER A 51 -7.35 -0.58 15.25
C SER A 51 -6.74 -1.96 15.53
N THR A 52 -7.60 -2.97 15.70
CA THR A 52 -7.16 -4.36 15.85
C THR A 52 -6.52 -4.87 14.55
N ALA A 53 -7.11 -4.52 13.41
CA ALA A 53 -6.64 -4.90 12.09
C ALA A 53 -5.20 -4.42 11.82
N PHE A 54 -4.88 -3.16 12.17
CA PHE A 54 -3.52 -2.63 12.02
C PHE A 54 -2.51 -3.36 12.91
N ARG A 55 -2.84 -3.61 14.18
CA ARG A 55 -1.99 -4.41 15.08
C ARG A 55 -1.75 -5.83 14.55
N ARG A 56 -2.76 -6.43 13.92
CA ARG A 56 -2.64 -7.77 13.32
C ARG A 56 -1.69 -7.82 12.13
N LEU A 57 -1.36 -6.69 11.49
CA LEU A 57 -0.36 -6.65 10.42
C LEU A 57 1.02 -7.12 10.89
N GLN A 58 1.34 -6.97 12.18
CA GLN A 58 2.58 -7.50 12.78
C GLN A 58 2.69 -9.02 12.65
N TYR A 59 1.56 -9.72 12.61
CA TYR A 59 1.51 -11.18 12.54
C TYR A 59 1.15 -11.70 11.14
N LYS A 60 0.99 -10.80 10.15
CA LYS A 60 0.75 -11.17 8.76
C LYS A 60 2.02 -11.05 7.97
N THR A 61 2.33 -12.11 7.24
CA THR A 61 3.47 -12.19 6.33
C THR A 61 3.16 -11.46 5.03
N GLN A 62 4.19 -10.90 4.39
CA GLN A 62 4.07 -10.33 3.04
C GLN A 62 4.19 -11.43 1.98
N VAL A 63 5.40 -11.86 1.61
CA VAL A 63 5.63 -12.97 0.67
C VAL A 63 6.13 -14.25 1.36
N PHE A 64 7.05 -14.10 2.31
CA PHE A 64 7.65 -15.22 3.03
C PHE A 64 6.97 -15.47 4.38
N VAL A 65 6.78 -16.73 4.75
CA VAL A 65 6.15 -17.05 6.04
C VAL A 65 7.18 -16.93 7.17
N ASN A 66 6.83 -16.16 8.21
CA ASN A 66 7.72 -15.75 9.32
C ASN A 66 8.51 -16.89 10.00
N HIS A 67 8.06 -18.14 9.90
CA HIS A 67 8.74 -19.27 10.55
C HIS A 67 9.99 -19.77 9.80
N GLU A 68 10.32 -19.22 8.63
CA GLU A 68 11.56 -19.55 7.91
C GLU A 68 12.76 -18.66 8.31
N GLY A 69 12.57 -17.62 9.15
CA GLY A 69 13.64 -16.77 9.68
C GLY A 69 13.16 -15.40 10.20
N ASP A 70 13.83 -14.86 11.21
CA ASP A 70 13.47 -13.59 11.89
C ASP A 70 13.66 -12.33 11.03
N TYR A 71 14.16 -12.49 9.80
CA TYR A 71 14.51 -11.37 8.90
C TYR A 71 13.39 -11.01 7.91
N TYR A 72 12.35 -11.84 7.78
CA TYR A 72 11.31 -11.60 6.79
C TYR A 72 10.36 -10.47 7.22
N ARG A 73 10.04 -9.60 6.27
CA ARG A 73 9.14 -8.47 6.51
C ARG A 73 7.71 -8.95 6.79
N THR A 74 7.10 -8.27 7.75
CA THR A 74 5.67 -8.38 8.03
C THR A 74 4.91 -7.32 7.21
N ARG A 75 3.60 -7.46 7.08
CA ARG A 75 2.78 -6.38 6.48
C ARG A 75 2.87 -5.08 7.26
N LEU A 76 3.15 -5.13 8.56
CA LEU A 76 3.36 -3.92 9.35
C LEU A 76 4.64 -3.18 8.93
N THR A 77 5.76 -3.88 8.79
CA THR A 77 7.02 -3.25 8.34
C THR A 77 6.89 -2.71 6.92
N HIS A 78 6.24 -3.47 6.03
CA HIS A 78 5.88 -2.99 4.68
C HIS A 78 5.08 -1.70 4.72
N THR A 79 3.99 -1.69 5.47
CA THR A 79 3.10 -0.53 5.62
C THR A 79 3.84 0.71 6.14
N LEU A 80 4.80 0.53 7.05
CA LEU A 80 5.64 1.63 7.55
C LEU A 80 6.59 2.16 6.48
N GLU A 81 7.18 1.28 5.66
CA GLU A 81 8.04 1.67 4.54
C GLU A 81 7.22 2.41 3.46
N VAL A 82 6.04 1.92 3.10
CA VAL A 82 5.09 2.61 2.18
C VAL A 82 4.72 3.99 2.72
N SER A 83 4.40 4.11 4.01
CA SER A 83 4.11 5.41 4.65
C SER A 83 5.31 6.36 4.55
N GLN A 84 6.53 5.87 4.80
CA GLN A 84 7.74 6.70 4.75
C GLN A 84 8.07 7.18 3.33
N ILE A 85 7.98 6.30 2.32
CA ILE A 85 8.20 6.62 0.92
C ILE A 85 7.14 7.60 0.41
N SER A 86 5.86 7.30 0.65
CA SER A 86 4.74 8.13 0.18
C SER A 86 4.75 9.53 0.80
N ARG A 87 5.06 9.67 2.10
CA ARG A 87 5.20 10.99 2.76
C ARG A 87 6.37 11.80 2.18
N THR A 88 7.46 11.14 1.81
CA THR A 88 8.60 11.81 1.17
C THR A 88 8.17 12.42 -0.17
N ILE A 89 7.47 11.64 -1.00
CA ILE A 89 6.97 12.08 -2.31
C ILE A 89 5.92 13.18 -2.15
N ALA A 90 4.99 13.02 -1.19
CA ALA A 90 3.95 13.99 -0.90
C ALA A 90 4.51 15.36 -0.53
N ARG A 91 5.53 15.41 0.35
CA ARG A 91 6.20 16.67 0.72
C ARG A 91 6.88 17.33 -0.48
N SER A 92 7.55 16.55 -1.32
CA SER A 92 8.20 17.09 -2.53
C SER A 92 7.21 17.69 -3.54
N LEU A 93 5.97 17.20 -3.54
CA LEU A 93 4.87 17.69 -4.40
C LEU A 93 3.90 18.63 -3.64
N ASN A 94 4.22 19.03 -2.40
CA ASN A 94 3.35 19.84 -1.53
C ASN A 94 1.90 19.32 -1.41
N LEU A 95 1.74 18.00 -1.31
CA LEU A 95 0.47 17.30 -1.09
C LEU A 95 0.10 17.20 0.39
N ASN A 96 -1.12 16.76 0.69
CA ASN A 96 -1.56 16.57 2.07
C ASN A 96 -0.90 15.32 2.70
N GLU A 97 0.11 15.56 3.52
CA GLU A 97 0.90 14.51 4.15
C GLU A 97 0.09 13.66 5.14
N ASP A 98 -0.82 14.26 5.91
CA ASP A 98 -1.66 13.53 6.86
C ASP A 98 -2.64 12.59 6.15
N LEU A 99 -3.17 13.00 4.98
CA LEU A 99 -4.00 12.13 4.14
C LEU A 99 -3.18 10.97 3.57
N VAL A 100 -1.98 11.25 3.03
CA VAL A 100 -1.08 10.23 2.50
C VAL A 100 -0.72 9.19 3.57
N GLU A 101 -0.38 9.65 4.78
CA GLU A 101 -0.07 8.76 5.89
C GLU A 101 -1.29 7.92 6.30
N ALA A 102 -2.49 8.51 6.42
CA ALA A 102 -3.71 7.77 6.74
C ALA A 102 -4.03 6.69 5.70
N ILE A 103 -3.89 7.01 4.40
CA ILE A 103 -4.10 6.06 3.31
C ILE A 103 -3.04 4.94 3.39
N ALA A 104 -1.76 5.29 3.47
CA ALA A 104 -0.66 4.33 3.53
C ALA A 104 -0.81 3.36 4.71
N LEU A 105 -1.22 3.83 5.90
CA LEU A 105 -1.42 2.94 7.04
C LEU A 105 -2.65 2.03 6.93
N SER A 106 -3.58 2.33 6.02
CA SER A 106 -4.88 1.65 5.93
C SER A 106 -5.03 0.73 4.70
N HIS A 107 -4.20 0.88 3.66
CA HIS A 107 -4.33 0.12 2.41
C HIS A 107 -4.36 -1.40 2.65
N ASP A 108 -3.54 -1.87 3.59
CA ASP A 108 -3.27 -3.30 3.78
C ASP A 108 -4.17 -4.00 4.82
N LEU A 109 -5.13 -3.28 5.43
CA LEU A 109 -5.94 -3.79 6.54
C LEU A 109 -6.81 -5.00 6.14
N GLY A 110 -7.19 -5.07 4.87
CA GLY A 110 -8.10 -6.09 4.32
C GLY A 110 -7.45 -7.43 3.98
N HIS A 111 -6.13 -7.54 4.00
CA HIS A 111 -5.47 -8.77 3.57
C HIS A 111 -5.74 -9.95 4.51
N THR A 112 -5.89 -11.13 3.92
CA THR A 112 -6.02 -12.40 4.66
C THR A 112 -4.71 -12.81 5.31
N PRO A 113 -4.73 -13.78 6.26
CA PRO A 113 -3.55 -14.58 6.54
C PRO A 113 -2.95 -15.17 5.26
N PHE A 114 -1.63 -15.33 5.21
CA PHE A 114 -0.89 -15.89 4.06
C PHE A 114 -1.02 -15.12 2.73
N ALA A 115 -1.29 -13.81 2.79
CA ALA A 115 -1.28 -12.92 1.62
C ALA A 115 -2.11 -13.48 0.44
N HIS A 116 -1.59 -13.44 -0.79
CA HIS A 116 -2.30 -13.84 -2.01
C HIS A 116 -2.82 -15.29 -1.94
N SER A 117 -2.11 -16.19 -1.27
CA SER A 117 -2.58 -17.58 -1.11
C SER A 117 -3.87 -17.67 -0.31
N GLY A 118 -4.00 -16.91 0.78
CA GLY A 118 -5.23 -16.88 1.57
C GLY A 118 -6.38 -16.24 0.81
N GLU A 119 -6.09 -15.18 0.05
CA GLU A 119 -7.07 -14.51 -0.79
C GLU A 119 -7.58 -15.40 -1.93
N GLU A 120 -6.70 -16.08 -2.66
CA GLU A 120 -7.09 -17.05 -3.70
C GLU A 120 -8.01 -18.14 -3.14
N ALA A 121 -7.66 -18.69 -1.98
CA ALA A 121 -8.46 -19.71 -1.32
C ALA A 121 -9.85 -19.18 -0.95
N LEU A 122 -9.93 -18.04 -0.26
CA LEU A 122 -11.21 -17.43 0.10
C LEU A 122 -12.02 -17.00 -1.13
N LYS A 123 -11.38 -16.49 -2.18
CA LYS A 123 -12.04 -16.08 -3.43
C LYS A 123 -12.73 -17.27 -4.10
N LYS A 124 -12.08 -18.43 -4.11
CA LYS A 124 -12.65 -19.70 -4.60
C LYS A 124 -13.81 -20.17 -3.71
N LEU A 125 -13.61 -20.22 -2.40
CA LEU A 125 -14.62 -20.71 -1.44
C LEU A 125 -15.85 -19.82 -1.37
N MET A 126 -15.67 -18.51 -1.51
CA MET A 126 -16.75 -17.52 -1.41
C MET A 126 -17.41 -17.21 -2.76
N LYS A 127 -17.06 -17.90 -3.85
CA LYS A 127 -17.55 -17.59 -5.20
C LYS A 127 -19.09 -17.50 -5.26
N ASP A 128 -19.79 -18.44 -4.61
CA ASP A 128 -21.25 -18.49 -4.56
C ASP A 128 -21.85 -17.74 -3.36
N HIS A 129 -21.02 -17.01 -2.62
CA HIS A 129 -21.35 -16.28 -1.38
C HIS A 129 -20.92 -14.80 -1.44
N GLY A 130 -20.85 -14.22 -2.64
CA GLY A 130 -20.50 -12.80 -2.86
C GLY A 130 -19.00 -12.53 -3.06
N GLY A 131 -18.17 -13.58 -3.11
CA GLY A 131 -16.74 -13.53 -3.38
C GLY A 131 -15.88 -13.03 -2.20
N PHE A 132 -14.57 -12.97 -2.41
CA PHE A 132 -13.62 -12.32 -1.52
C PHE A 132 -12.63 -11.50 -2.37
N GLU A 133 -12.32 -10.29 -1.90
CA GLU A 133 -11.33 -9.37 -2.47
C GLU A 133 -10.85 -8.47 -1.31
N HIS A 134 -9.53 -8.30 -1.18
CA HIS A 134 -8.94 -7.70 0.01
C HIS A 134 -9.28 -6.21 0.17
N ASN A 135 -9.37 -5.40 -0.88
CA ASN A 135 -9.70 -3.98 -0.76
C ASN A 135 -11.14 -3.78 -0.25
N ARG A 136 -12.09 -4.57 -0.76
CA ARG A 136 -13.45 -4.63 -0.21
C ARG A 136 -13.44 -5.12 1.24
N HIS A 137 -12.59 -6.09 1.57
CA HIS A 137 -12.47 -6.51 2.97
C HIS A 137 -11.89 -5.41 3.85
N GLY A 138 -10.94 -4.61 3.34
CA GLY A 138 -10.37 -3.44 4.00
C GLY A 138 -11.44 -2.40 4.31
N LEU A 139 -12.30 -2.09 3.35
CA LEU A 139 -13.49 -1.26 3.58
C LEU A 139 -14.41 -1.84 4.65
N ARG A 140 -14.69 -3.15 4.57
CA ARG A 140 -15.53 -3.84 5.56
C ARG A 140 -14.90 -3.76 6.96
N VAL A 141 -13.58 -3.83 7.08
CA VAL A 141 -12.87 -3.66 8.35
C VAL A 141 -13.11 -2.27 8.93
N VAL A 142 -12.88 -1.22 8.13
CA VAL A 142 -12.97 0.17 8.61
C VAL A 142 -14.39 0.70 8.71
N ASP A 143 -15.37 0.10 8.03
CA ASP A 143 -16.78 0.53 8.06
C ASP A 143 -17.65 -0.32 9.00
N LEU A 144 -17.26 -1.56 9.29
CA LEU A 144 -18.15 -2.51 9.96
C LEU A 144 -17.49 -3.33 11.08
N LEU A 145 -16.33 -3.94 10.84
CA LEU A 145 -15.81 -4.99 11.73
C LEU A 145 -15.08 -4.45 12.96
N GLU A 146 -14.44 -3.28 12.89
CA GLU A 146 -13.83 -2.68 14.06
C GLU A 146 -14.90 -2.11 15.00
N THR A 147 -14.97 -2.59 16.23
CA THR A 147 -15.88 -2.07 17.28
C THR A 147 -15.07 -1.30 18.32
N ARG A 148 -14.86 -0.01 18.05
CA ARG A 148 -14.09 0.89 18.93
C ARG A 148 -14.89 2.07 19.45
N TYR A 149 -16.05 2.35 18.85
CA TYR A 149 -16.88 3.52 19.14
C TYR A 149 -18.31 3.07 19.49
N PRO A 150 -18.93 3.63 20.55
CA PRO A 150 -20.24 3.17 21.01
C PRO A 150 -21.42 3.61 20.11
N GLY A 151 -21.22 4.58 19.21
CA GLY A 151 -22.29 5.18 18.41
C GLY A 151 -22.40 4.68 16.97
N PHE A 152 -21.42 3.93 16.47
CA PHE A 152 -21.40 3.42 15.09
C PHE A 152 -20.41 2.25 14.96
N PRO A 153 -20.60 1.36 13.98
CA PRO A 153 -19.62 0.35 13.65
C PRO A 153 -18.44 0.92 12.87
N GLY A 154 -17.30 0.22 12.89
CA GLY A 154 -16.09 0.62 12.20
C GLY A 154 -15.33 1.77 12.87
N LEU A 155 -14.46 2.39 12.08
CA LEU A 155 -13.62 3.53 12.45
C LEU A 155 -14.20 4.86 11.94
N ASN A 156 -15.27 4.84 11.15
CA ASN A 156 -15.91 6.02 10.56
C ASN A 156 -14.91 7.00 9.93
N LEU A 157 -14.01 6.48 9.09
CA LEU A 157 -12.97 7.26 8.42
C LEU A 157 -13.57 8.26 7.41
N THR A 158 -12.79 9.26 7.01
CA THR A 158 -13.17 10.22 5.97
C THR A 158 -13.41 9.53 4.62
N TYR A 159 -14.22 10.15 3.78
CA TYR A 159 -14.48 9.67 2.42
C TYR A 159 -13.20 9.44 1.62
N GLU A 160 -12.20 10.32 1.73
CA GLU A 160 -10.99 10.25 0.90
C GLU A 160 -10.11 9.04 1.26
N VAL A 161 -9.97 8.72 2.56
CA VAL A 161 -9.23 7.54 3.00
C VAL A 161 -9.95 6.26 2.56
N ARG A 162 -11.28 6.23 2.72
CA ARG A 162 -12.10 5.07 2.31
C ARG A 162 -12.10 4.89 0.79
N GLU A 163 -12.19 5.98 0.03
CA GLU A 163 -12.07 5.95 -1.43
C GLU A 163 -10.71 5.43 -1.86
N ALA A 164 -9.63 5.81 -1.18
CA ALA A 164 -8.30 5.31 -1.49
C ALA A 164 -8.20 3.81 -1.24
N ILE A 165 -8.70 3.28 -0.12
CA ILE A 165 -8.78 1.82 0.11
C ILE A 165 -9.61 1.16 -1.00
N ALA A 166 -10.73 1.77 -1.38
CA ALA A 166 -11.64 1.21 -2.39
C ALA A 166 -11.04 1.18 -3.80
N LYS A 167 -10.23 2.19 -4.16
CA LYS A 167 -9.68 2.38 -5.51
C LYS A 167 -8.20 2.01 -5.61
N HIS A 168 -7.59 1.54 -4.52
CA HIS A 168 -6.26 0.95 -4.54
C HIS A 168 -6.32 -0.24 -5.49
N SER A 169 -5.62 -0.13 -6.61
CA SER A 169 -5.66 -1.14 -7.65
C SER A 169 -4.24 -1.52 -7.98
N THR A 170 -3.85 -2.74 -7.61
CA THR A 170 -2.66 -3.36 -8.19
C THR A 170 -3.03 -4.12 -9.46
N THR A 171 -2.05 -4.66 -10.18
CA THR A 171 -2.22 -5.43 -11.43
C THR A 171 -3.17 -6.64 -11.30
N TYR A 172 -3.50 -7.06 -10.07
CA TYR A 172 -4.31 -8.26 -9.78
C TYR A 172 -5.71 -7.96 -9.21
N ASP A 173 -6.05 -6.68 -9.00
CA ASP A 173 -7.24 -6.28 -8.25
C ASP A 173 -8.37 -5.78 -9.15
N SER A 174 -9.60 -6.14 -8.79
CA SER A 174 -10.82 -5.60 -9.41
C SER A 174 -11.72 -5.08 -8.30
N PRO A 175 -11.46 -3.85 -7.80
CA PRO A 175 -12.16 -3.31 -6.65
C PRO A 175 -13.66 -3.19 -6.88
N LEU A 176 -14.43 -3.34 -5.80
CA LEU A 176 -15.89 -3.29 -5.87
C LEU A 176 -16.47 -1.88 -6.10
N ILE A 177 -17.59 -1.90 -6.82
CA ILE A 177 -18.54 -0.80 -7.03
C ILE A 177 -19.34 -0.61 -5.74
N GLY A 178 -19.13 0.55 -5.10
CA GLY A 178 -19.89 1.00 -3.93
C GLY A 178 -20.37 2.44 -4.14
N GLU A 179 -20.25 3.27 -3.11
CA GLU A 179 -20.57 4.70 -3.17
C GLU A 179 -19.53 5.56 -3.94
N PHE A 180 -18.44 4.95 -4.41
CA PHE A 180 -17.32 5.64 -5.05
C PHE A 180 -17.48 5.67 -6.57
N ASP A 181 -17.38 6.85 -7.19
CA ASP A 181 -17.48 7.00 -8.65
C ASP A 181 -16.19 6.51 -9.34
N LEU A 182 -16.24 5.37 -10.02
CA LEU A 182 -15.11 4.78 -10.76
C LEU A 182 -14.69 5.60 -11.98
N ARG A 183 -15.53 6.53 -12.46
CA ARG A 183 -15.17 7.43 -13.56
C ARG A 183 -14.24 8.54 -13.09
N GLN A 184 -14.18 8.77 -11.78
CA GLN A 184 -13.28 9.74 -11.17
C GLN A 184 -12.01 9.04 -10.66
N GLN A 185 -10.87 9.64 -10.95
CA GLN A 185 -9.60 9.22 -10.35
C GLN A 185 -9.64 9.49 -8.83
N PRO A 186 -8.92 8.69 -8.03
CA PRO A 186 -8.71 9.02 -6.62
C PRO A 186 -7.81 10.26 -6.52
N THR A 187 -7.70 10.82 -5.32
CA THR A 187 -6.83 12.00 -5.06
C THR A 187 -5.38 11.70 -5.45
N LEU A 188 -4.60 12.75 -5.71
CA LEU A 188 -3.19 12.57 -6.06
C LEU A 188 -2.43 11.90 -4.92
N GLU A 189 -2.79 12.19 -3.66
CA GLU A 189 -2.31 11.51 -2.46
C GLU A 189 -2.49 9.99 -2.53
N ALA A 190 -3.69 9.52 -2.90
CA ALA A 190 -3.97 8.10 -3.04
C ALA A 190 -3.15 7.46 -4.18
N GLN A 191 -3.03 8.15 -5.32
CA GLN A 191 -2.22 7.66 -6.44
C GLN A 191 -0.73 7.55 -6.06
N ILE A 192 -0.20 8.48 -5.26
CA ILE A 192 1.17 8.42 -4.76
C ILE A 192 1.37 7.24 -3.81
N VAL A 193 0.40 6.96 -2.92
CA VAL A 193 0.49 5.78 -2.03
C VAL A 193 0.54 4.50 -2.84
N GLU A 194 -0.27 4.36 -3.89
CA GLU A 194 -0.24 3.18 -4.76
C GLU A 194 1.14 2.99 -5.43
N ARG A 195 1.75 4.07 -5.93
CA ARG A 195 3.10 3.97 -6.51
C ARG A 195 4.17 3.72 -5.46
N ALA A 196 4.02 4.24 -4.24
CA ALA A 196 4.93 3.96 -3.13
C ALA A 196 4.83 2.49 -2.67
N ASP A 197 3.64 1.90 -2.71
CA ASP A 197 3.39 0.49 -2.46
C ASP A 197 4.14 -0.39 -3.47
N GLU A 198 4.04 -0.07 -4.77
CA GLU A 198 4.82 -0.75 -5.83
C GLU A 198 6.34 -0.66 -5.60
N ILE A 199 6.88 0.52 -5.29
CA ILE A 199 8.32 0.71 -5.02
C ILE A 199 8.77 -0.15 -3.82
N ALA A 200 8.00 -0.13 -2.73
CA ALA A 200 8.30 -0.90 -1.53
C ALA A 200 8.25 -2.39 -1.83
N TYR A 201 7.21 -2.85 -2.53
CA TYR A 201 7.01 -4.25 -2.89
C TYR A 201 8.19 -4.81 -3.69
N ASP A 202 8.55 -4.17 -4.81
CA ASP A 202 9.65 -4.62 -5.67
C ASP A 202 10.99 -4.66 -4.93
N SER A 203 11.24 -3.64 -4.10
CA SER A 203 12.48 -3.54 -3.33
C SER A 203 12.58 -4.60 -2.25
N HIS A 204 11.46 -4.89 -1.57
CA HIS A 204 11.41 -5.90 -0.50
C HIS A 204 11.54 -7.30 -1.05
N ASP A 205 10.83 -7.63 -2.12
CA ASP A 205 10.87 -8.97 -2.69
C ASP A 205 12.23 -9.30 -3.30
N LEU A 206 12.87 -8.30 -3.88
CA LEU A 206 14.25 -8.41 -4.32
C LEU A 206 15.17 -8.70 -3.12
N ASP A 207 15.11 -7.86 -2.08
CA ASP A 207 15.95 -7.99 -0.89
C ASP A 207 15.75 -9.33 -0.18
N ASP A 208 14.50 -9.73 0.02
CA ASP A 208 14.11 -10.99 0.66
C ASP A 208 14.46 -12.18 -0.24
N GLY A 209 14.26 -12.09 -1.55
CA GLY A 209 14.61 -13.13 -2.53
C GLY A 209 16.11 -13.44 -2.54
N VAL A 210 16.95 -12.40 -2.48
CA VAL A 210 18.42 -12.55 -2.34
C VAL A 210 18.77 -13.11 -0.96
N THR A 211 18.16 -12.59 0.10
CA THR A 211 18.46 -13.01 1.49
C THR A 211 18.07 -14.45 1.75
N ALA A 212 16.96 -14.92 1.17
CA ALA A 212 16.48 -16.29 1.25
C ALA A 212 17.27 -17.27 0.36
N GLY A 213 18.21 -16.75 -0.45
CA GLY A 213 18.98 -17.52 -1.42
C GLY A 213 18.14 -18.09 -2.56
N LEU A 214 17.00 -17.46 -2.89
CA LEU A 214 16.18 -17.86 -4.04
C LEU A 214 16.76 -17.37 -5.35
N VAL A 215 17.39 -16.21 -5.32
CA VAL A 215 18.11 -15.60 -6.44
C VAL A 215 19.48 -15.12 -5.97
N SER A 216 20.47 -15.17 -6.85
CA SER A 216 21.79 -14.59 -6.57
C SER A 216 21.91 -13.18 -7.17
N GLU A 217 22.86 -12.39 -6.68
CA GLU A 217 23.17 -11.10 -7.32
C GLU A 217 23.64 -11.26 -8.77
N ALA A 218 24.25 -12.40 -9.11
CA ALA A 218 24.64 -12.70 -10.49
C ALA A 218 23.44 -13.00 -11.40
N ASP A 219 22.33 -13.49 -10.84
CA ASP A 219 21.08 -13.63 -11.59
C ASP A 219 20.41 -12.27 -11.80
N LEU A 220 20.41 -11.43 -10.78
CA LEU A 220 19.88 -10.07 -10.85
C LEU A 220 20.69 -9.16 -11.78
N ASP A 221 21.99 -9.39 -11.96
CA ASP A 221 22.82 -8.62 -12.91
C ASP A 221 22.35 -8.74 -14.37
N LYS A 222 21.49 -9.72 -14.68
CA LYS A 222 20.81 -9.86 -15.98
C LYS A 222 19.64 -8.87 -16.15
N VAL A 223 19.15 -8.29 -15.05
CA VAL A 223 18.07 -7.31 -15.03
C VAL A 223 18.69 -5.91 -15.16
N ALA A 224 18.36 -5.20 -16.24
CA ALA A 224 18.96 -3.90 -16.57
C ALA A 224 18.88 -2.88 -15.42
N LEU A 225 17.73 -2.86 -14.72
CA LEU A 225 17.48 -1.97 -13.59
C LEU A 225 18.48 -2.21 -12.44
N TRP A 226 18.64 -3.48 -12.04
CA TRP A 226 19.59 -3.89 -11.00
C TRP A 226 21.03 -3.67 -11.43
N HIS A 227 21.38 -4.09 -12.65
CA HIS A 227 22.73 -3.92 -13.19
C HIS A 227 23.17 -2.44 -13.14
N TYR A 228 22.30 -1.54 -13.57
CA TYR A 228 22.55 -0.10 -13.51
C TYR A 228 22.80 0.39 -12.07
N ALA A 229 21.91 0.02 -11.14
CA ALA A 229 22.04 0.42 -9.74
C ALA A 229 23.30 -0.14 -9.07
N ALA A 230 23.59 -1.44 -9.28
CA ALA A 230 24.77 -2.10 -8.74
C ALA A 230 26.07 -1.47 -9.26
N LYS A 231 26.11 -1.14 -10.56
CA LYS A 231 27.23 -0.41 -11.16
C LYS A 231 27.43 0.96 -10.52
N LYS A 232 26.36 1.73 -10.31
CA LYS A 232 26.42 3.06 -9.68
C LYS A 232 26.91 3.00 -8.23
N VAL A 233 26.52 1.96 -7.50
CA VAL A 233 27.00 1.70 -6.14
C VAL A 233 28.49 1.37 -6.15
N ALA A 234 28.93 0.50 -7.06
CA ALA A 234 30.34 0.12 -7.21
C ALA A 234 31.24 1.29 -7.63
N GLU A 235 30.73 2.23 -8.43
CA GLU A 235 31.44 3.48 -8.79
C GLU A 235 31.67 4.39 -7.56
N ARG A 236 30.78 4.32 -6.56
CA ARG A 236 30.81 5.19 -5.38
C ARG A 236 31.55 4.59 -4.19
N TYR A 237 31.47 3.28 -4.02
CA TYR A 237 32.00 2.57 -2.86
C TYR A 237 32.93 1.45 -3.33
N ALA A 238 34.21 1.56 -2.97
CA ALA A 238 35.16 0.46 -3.11
C ALA A 238 35.00 -0.53 -1.94
N ASP A 239 35.38 -1.79 -2.18
CA ASP A 239 35.55 -2.84 -1.15
C ASP A 239 34.33 -3.12 -0.26
N LEU A 240 33.11 -3.08 -0.81
CA LEU A 240 31.90 -3.49 -0.09
C LEU A 240 31.83 -5.01 0.11
N THR A 241 31.38 -5.43 1.29
CA THR A 241 30.92 -6.81 1.50
C THR A 241 29.68 -7.09 0.64
N LEU A 242 29.38 -8.37 0.36
CA LEU A 242 28.18 -8.76 -0.40
C LEU A 242 26.89 -8.17 0.23
N LYS A 243 26.82 -8.21 1.56
CA LYS A 243 25.68 -7.70 2.33
C LYS A 243 25.52 -6.18 2.18
N GLU A 244 26.62 -5.42 2.29
CA GLU A 244 26.58 -3.97 2.12
C GLU A 244 26.23 -3.58 0.69
N ARG A 245 26.81 -4.27 -0.30
CA ARG A 245 26.50 -4.03 -1.72
C ARG A 245 25.01 -4.21 -1.98
N LYS A 246 24.41 -5.32 -1.55
CA LYS A 246 22.96 -5.56 -1.68
C LYS A 246 22.15 -4.40 -1.11
N TYR A 247 22.39 -4.00 0.14
CA TYR A 247 21.61 -2.91 0.75
C TYR A 247 21.82 -1.56 0.07
N GLN A 248 23.04 -1.23 -0.34
CA GLN A 248 23.29 0.01 -1.06
C GLN A 248 22.64 0.01 -2.44
N THR A 249 22.61 -1.13 -3.13
CA THR A 249 21.90 -1.28 -4.42
C THR A 249 20.40 -1.13 -4.26
N VAL A 250 19.77 -1.83 -3.30
CA VAL A 250 18.33 -1.68 -3.02
C VAL A 250 17.99 -0.23 -2.65
N ARG A 251 18.80 0.39 -1.78
CA ARG A 251 18.62 1.80 -1.42
C ARG A 251 18.79 2.73 -2.62
N PHE A 252 19.71 2.45 -3.53
CA PHE A 252 19.88 3.22 -4.76
C PHE A 252 18.64 3.10 -5.66
N LEU A 253 18.12 1.89 -5.83
CA LEU A 253 16.90 1.63 -6.59
C LEU A 253 15.71 2.43 -6.05
N ILE A 254 15.42 2.33 -4.74
CA ILE A 254 14.34 3.09 -4.09
C ILE A 254 14.50 4.59 -4.38
N ASN A 255 15.71 5.15 -4.17
CA ASN A 255 15.94 6.57 -4.40
C ASN A 255 15.72 6.98 -5.86
N MET A 256 16.16 6.14 -6.81
CA MET A 256 16.00 6.38 -8.23
C MET A 256 14.52 6.36 -8.64
N GLU A 257 13.76 5.36 -8.19
CA GLU A 257 12.33 5.23 -8.47
C GLU A 257 11.51 6.35 -7.85
N VAL A 258 11.80 6.71 -6.60
CA VAL A 258 11.17 7.86 -5.91
C VAL A 258 11.46 9.16 -6.64
N THR A 259 12.72 9.37 -7.08
CA THR A 259 13.11 10.58 -7.80
C THR A 259 12.40 10.69 -9.14
N ASP A 260 12.38 9.61 -9.92
CA ASP A 260 11.67 9.56 -11.20
C ASP A 260 10.18 9.81 -11.01
N LEU A 261 9.54 9.17 -10.02
CA LEU A 261 8.11 9.36 -9.75
C LEU A 261 7.80 10.82 -9.43
N ILE A 262 8.58 11.49 -8.58
CA ILE A 262 8.38 12.90 -8.25
C ILE A 262 8.50 13.76 -9.50
N GLN A 263 9.60 13.61 -10.26
CA GLN A 263 9.87 14.43 -11.44
C GLN A 263 8.81 14.23 -12.52
N ARG A 264 8.44 12.97 -12.78
CA ARG A 264 7.46 12.63 -13.80
C ARG A 264 6.05 13.08 -13.42
N THR A 265 5.65 12.87 -12.16
CA THR A 265 4.36 13.34 -11.64
C THR A 265 4.26 14.87 -11.73
N GLN A 266 5.32 15.58 -11.33
CA GLN A 266 5.37 17.04 -11.45
C GLN A 266 5.26 17.52 -12.91
N ALA A 267 5.91 16.84 -13.85
CA ALA A 267 5.78 17.14 -15.28
C ALA A 267 4.36 16.87 -15.81
N ASN A 268 3.71 15.78 -15.37
CA ASN A 268 2.33 15.45 -15.73
C ASN A 268 1.34 16.51 -15.22
N ILE A 269 1.52 16.97 -13.97
CA ILE A 269 0.73 18.04 -13.36
C ILE A 269 0.83 19.32 -14.19
N GLN A 270 2.05 19.74 -14.55
CA GLN A 270 2.28 20.95 -15.36
C GLN A 270 1.69 20.82 -16.77
N LYS A 271 1.94 19.69 -17.44
CA LYS A 271 1.45 19.42 -18.79
C LYS A 271 -0.09 19.50 -18.87
N LYS A 272 -0.78 19.07 -17.82
CA LYS A 272 -2.25 19.06 -17.74
C LYS A 272 -2.84 20.32 -17.12
N GLY A 273 -2.02 21.21 -16.57
CA GLY A 273 -2.47 22.46 -15.94
C GLY A 273 -3.39 22.24 -14.74
N LEU A 274 -3.11 21.24 -13.91
CA LEU A 274 -3.99 20.90 -12.77
C LEU A 274 -3.96 22.01 -11.72
N GLY A 275 -5.10 22.65 -11.47
CA GLY A 275 -5.26 23.78 -10.56
C GLY A 275 -6.05 23.47 -9.30
N SER A 276 -6.60 22.26 -9.18
CA SER A 276 -7.41 21.84 -8.04
C SER A 276 -7.40 20.32 -7.84
N ALA A 277 -7.73 19.86 -6.62
CA ALA A 277 -7.93 18.44 -6.35
C ALA A 277 -9.05 17.83 -7.22
N GLU A 278 -10.03 18.65 -7.62
CA GLU A 278 -11.10 18.23 -8.53
C GLU A 278 -10.60 18.01 -9.97
N ASP A 279 -9.61 18.79 -10.43
CA ASP A 279 -8.99 18.55 -11.74
C ASP A 279 -8.29 17.19 -11.79
N VAL A 280 -7.64 16.78 -10.69
CA VAL A 280 -7.06 15.43 -10.56
C VAL A 280 -8.15 14.38 -10.69
N ARG A 281 -9.27 14.53 -9.97
CA ARG A 281 -10.39 13.58 -9.98
C ARG A 281 -11.02 13.44 -11.36
N ARG A 282 -11.08 14.52 -12.14
CA ARG A 282 -11.68 14.54 -13.49
C ARG A 282 -10.74 14.10 -14.60
N CYS A 283 -9.46 13.91 -14.31
CA CYS A 283 -8.52 13.47 -15.33
C CYS A 283 -8.89 12.07 -15.84
N PRO A 284 -8.80 11.83 -17.16
CA PRO A 284 -9.15 10.52 -17.73
C PRO A 284 -8.14 9.41 -17.35
N GLU A 285 -6.94 9.79 -16.95
CA GLU A 285 -5.84 8.89 -16.60
C GLU A 285 -5.19 9.35 -15.30
N ARG A 286 -4.50 8.42 -14.61
CA ARG A 286 -3.72 8.72 -13.41
C ARG A 286 -2.60 9.72 -13.73
N ILE A 287 -2.28 10.55 -12.73
CA ILE A 287 -1.29 11.62 -12.82
C ILE A 287 0.04 11.16 -12.26
N ALA A 288 0.01 10.46 -11.13
CA ALA A 288 1.18 9.81 -10.57
C ALA A 288 1.60 8.65 -11.47
N GLY A 289 2.86 8.62 -11.88
CA GLY A 289 3.40 7.54 -12.69
C GLY A 289 4.88 7.74 -13.01
N PHE A 290 5.53 6.64 -13.35
CA PHE A 290 6.93 6.59 -13.73
C PHE A 290 7.15 7.08 -15.17
N SER A 291 8.40 7.44 -15.49
CA SER A 291 8.81 7.61 -16.88
C SER A 291 8.65 6.30 -17.66
N ALA A 292 8.49 6.41 -18.98
CA ALA A 292 8.32 5.22 -19.84
C ALA A 292 9.52 4.27 -19.74
N GLU A 293 10.73 4.82 -19.66
CA GLU A 293 11.98 4.05 -19.51
C GLU A 293 12.01 3.29 -18.18
N LEU A 294 11.74 3.98 -17.06
CA LEU A 294 11.75 3.31 -15.76
C LEU A 294 10.62 2.26 -15.65
N HIS A 295 9.44 2.56 -16.20
CA HIS A 295 8.33 1.61 -16.22
C HIS A 295 8.67 0.31 -16.96
N GLU A 296 9.34 0.40 -18.11
CA GLU A 296 9.81 -0.78 -18.86
C GLU A 296 10.84 -1.58 -18.04
N GLN A 297 11.79 -0.90 -17.40
CA GLN A 297 12.80 -1.53 -16.56
C GLN A 297 12.20 -2.20 -15.30
N LYS A 298 11.22 -1.57 -14.66
CA LYS A 298 10.48 -2.15 -13.53
C LYS A 298 9.69 -3.39 -13.96
N THR A 299 8.99 -3.32 -15.10
CA THR A 299 8.26 -4.47 -15.66
C THR A 299 9.20 -5.66 -15.88
N ALA A 300 10.43 -5.44 -16.34
CA ALA A 300 11.42 -6.50 -16.49
C ALA A 300 11.89 -7.07 -15.15
N LEU A 301 12.06 -6.24 -14.12
CA LEU A 301 12.37 -6.69 -12.76
C LEU A 301 11.22 -7.52 -12.17
N GLU A 302 9.99 -7.04 -12.26
CA GLU A 302 8.79 -7.75 -11.78
C GLU A 302 8.63 -9.11 -12.46
N ALA A 303 8.86 -9.18 -13.78
CA ALA A 303 8.84 -10.45 -14.52
C ALA A 303 9.94 -11.41 -14.04
N PHE A 304 11.14 -10.90 -13.75
CA PHE A 304 12.22 -11.70 -13.18
C PHE A 304 11.86 -12.23 -11.78
N LEU A 305 11.31 -11.39 -10.90
CA LEU A 305 10.89 -11.79 -9.55
C LEU A 305 9.77 -12.83 -9.62
N MET A 306 8.79 -12.64 -10.51
CA MET A 306 7.70 -13.59 -10.73
C MET A 306 8.23 -14.98 -11.09
N GLU A 307 9.19 -15.05 -12.01
CA GLU A 307 9.72 -16.33 -12.47
C GLU A 307 10.64 -16.99 -11.44
N ASN A 308 11.51 -16.22 -10.77
CA ASN A 308 12.60 -16.79 -9.97
C ASN A 308 12.33 -16.80 -8.46
N VAL A 309 11.45 -15.93 -7.96
CA VAL A 309 11.10 -15.82 -6.54
C VAL A 309 9.72 -16.44 -6.29
N TYR A 310 8.68 -15.92 -6.94
CA TYR A 310 7.30 -16.34 -6.69
C TYR A 310 7.00 -17.78 -7.12
N ARG A 311 7.55 -18.20 -8.27
CA ARG A 311 7.40 -19.57 -8.78
C ARG A 311 8.44 -20.56 -8.21
N HIS A 312 9.34 -20.09 -7.36
CA HIS A 312 10.33 -20.95 -6.74
C HIS A 312 9.66 -22.06 -5.91
N TYR A 313 10.16 -23.31 -6.01
CA TYR A 313 9.50 -24.48 -5.42
C TYR A 313 9.25 -24.35 -3.91
N ARG A 314 10.13 -23.64 -3.18
CA ARG A 314 9.95 -23.35 -1.74
C ARG A 314 8.72 -22.46 -1.49
N VAL A 315 8.56 -21.40 -2.27
CA VAL A 315 7.43 -20.45 -2.18
C VAL A 315 6.14 -21.15 -2.62
N ALA A 316 6.17 -21.84 -3.75
CA ALA A 316 5.01 -22.60 -4.25
C ALA A 316 4.54 -23.69 -3.26
N ARG A 317 5.47 -24.39 -2.61
CA ARG A 317 5.15 -25.38 -1.56
C ARG A 317 4.47 -24.71 -0.35
N MET A 318 4.94 -23.53 0.03
CA MET A 318 4.36 -22.78 1.15
C MET A 318 2.97 -22.24 0.81
N ALA A 319 2.80 -21.66 -0.38
CA ALA A 319 1.52 -21.20 -0.90
C ALA A 319 0.48 -22.32 -0.90
N ASN A 320 0.85 -23.54 -1.32
CA ASN A 320 -0.04 -24.70 -1.28
C ASN A 320 -0.47 -25.07 0.14
N LYS A 321 0.45 -25.05 1.12
CA LYS A 321 0.11 -25.31 2.53
C LYS A 321 -0.84 -24.25 3.08
N ALA A 322 -0.58 -22.99 2.78
CA ALA A 322 -1.42 -21.86 3.18
C ALA A 322 -2.85 -21.99 2.66
N ARG A 323 -3.00 -22.28 1.35
CA ARG A 323 -4.33 -22.51 0.74
C ARG A 323 -5.08 -23.65 1.41
N HIS A 324 -4.42 -24.79 1.59
CA HIS A 324 -5.03 -25.94 2.24
C HIS A 324 -5.49 -25.61 3.67
N PHE A 325 -4.67 -24.89 4.45
CA PHE A 325 -5.03 -24.50 5.81
C PHE A 325 -6.29 -23.61 5.84
N VAL A 326 -6.37 -22.60 4.96
CA VAL A 326 -7.53 -21.71 4.86
C VAL A 326 -8.79 -22.48 4.41
N GLU A 327 -8.68 -23.35 3.40
CA GLU A 327 -9.79 -24.19 2.93
C GLU A 327 -10.33 -25.08 4.05
N ARG A 328 -9.45 -25.78 4.79
CA ARG A 328 -9.85 -26.67 5.87
C ARG A 328 -10.48 -25.95 7.05
N LEU A 329 -9.97 -24.76 7.42
CA LEU A 329 -10.61 -23.93 8.45
C LEU A 329 -12.01 -23.47 8.03
N PHE A 330 -12.15 -23.01 6.80
CA PHE A 330 -13.43 -22.57 6.26
C PHE A 330 -14.45 -23.71 6.28
N GLU A 331 -14.10 -24.87 5.71
CA GLU A 331 -14.96 -26.06 5.70
C GLU A 331 -15.36 -26.50 7.11
N ALA A 332 -14.42 -26.52 8.06
CA ALA A 332 -14.69 -26.91 9.43
C ALA A 332 -15.66 -25.97 10.15
N TYR A 333 -15.48 -24.65 9.99
CA TYR A 333 -16.37 -23.67 10.62
C TYR A 333 -17.75 -23.62 9.97
N VAL A 334 -17.85 -23.79 8.64
CA VAL A 334 -19.14 -23.88 7.95
C VAL A 334 -19.89 -25.15 8.33
N ALA A 335 -19.20 -26.30 8.40
CA ALA A 335 -19.82 -27.57 8.75
C ALA A 335 -20.29 -27.64 10.21
N ASN A 336 -19.57 -26.99 11.13
CA ASN A 336 -19.96 -26.92 12.54
C ASN A 336 -19.64 -25.54 13.14
N PRO A 337 -20.59 -24.57 13.03
CA PRO A 337 -20.42 -23.21 13.53
C PRO A 337 -20.25 -23.10 15.05
N ARG A 338 -20.56 -24.14 15.84
CA ARG A 338 -20.38 -24.14 17.30
C ARG A 338 -18.91 -24.05 17.73
N GLN A 339 -17.97 -24.21 16.80
CA GLN A 339 -16.54 -24.02 17.03
C GLN A 339 -16.13 -22.54 17.03
N LEU A 340 -16.99 -21.64 16.51
CA LEU A 340 -16.71 -20.21 16.52
C LEU A 340 -16.86 -19.65 17.94
N PRO A 341 -16.00 -18.69 18.34
CA PRO A 341 -16.16 -18.01 19.63
C PRO A 341 -17.50 -17.23 19.66
N PRO A 342 -18.07 -17.00 20.86
CA PRO A 342 -19.18 -16.06 21.00
C PRO A 342 -18.70 -14.63 20.64
N ASP A 343 -19.60 -13.84 20.08
CA ASP A 343 -19.35 -12.43 19.69
C ASP A 343 -19.06 -11.51 20.89
#